data_AF-A0A9E2TYK3-F1
#
_entry.id   AF-A0A9E2TYK3-F1
#
_cell.length_a   1.000
_cell.length_b   1.000
_cell.length_c   1.000
_cell.angle_alpha   90.00
_cell.angle_beta   90.00
_cell.angle_gamma   90.00
#
_symmetry.space_group_name_H-M   'P 1'
#
loop_
_entity.id
_entity.type
_entity.pdbx_description
1 polymer ?
#
loop_
_entity_poly.entity_id
_entity_poly.type
_entity_poly.pdbx_seq_one_letter_code
_entity_poly.pdbx_strand_id
1 'polypeptide(L)'
;MKRRGDKIVMVTAYDAPSGRLADAAGVDVILVGDSSGMVVHGRESTVAVSLDEIVFMTQWVTRGAKRPLVIADMPFGSYEVSDEQAVANAVRLVKDGGADGVKLERGGTSVSRARAIAAAGVPVMGHVGLTPQTATVLGGFKAQGRTADRARALVDEALALEAAGCFAVVLEAVPSEVASAATRALTVPTIGIGAGADCDGQVLVWHDMLGYYEGHSPRFVKRYADLGSVITEALERYAFEVRGGAFPEPRHTYAMPEEERAAFEGAATPPSRRR
;
A
#
# COMPACT_ATOMS: atom_id res chain seq x y z
N MET A 1 21.14 -4.23 5.50
CA MET A 1 20.63 -3.20 6.43
C MET A 1 20.68 -3.72 7.86
N LYS A 2 19.85 -4.72 8.26
CA LYS A 2 19.91 -5.39 9.59
C LYS A 2 21.32 -5.60 10.16
N ARG A 3 22.20 -6.34 9.46
CA ARG A 3 23.58 -6.61 9.93
C ARG A 3 24.44 -5.37 10.21
N ARG A 4 24.12 -4.23 9.57
CA ARG A 4 24.81 -2.95 9.77
C ARG A 4 24.12 -2.05 10.79
N GLY A 5 22.90 -2.40 11.23
CA GLY A 5 22.06 -1.57 12.09
C GLY A 5 21.27 -0.48 11.35
N ASP A 6 21.31 -0.44 10.02
CA ASP A 6 20.52 0.53 9.23
C ASP A 6 19.04 0.14 9.27
N LYS A 7 18.16 1.09 9.61
CA LYS A 7 16.71 0.88 9.63
C LYS A 7 16.15 0.87 8.21
N ILE A 8 15.33 -0.13 7.89
CA ILE A 8 14.64 -0.25 6.60
C ILE A 8 13.40 0.65 6.62
N VAL A 9 13.27 1.52 5.62
CA VAL A 9 12.11 2.38 5.42
C VAL A 9 11.19 1.73 4.39
N MET A 10 9.98 1.39 4.84
CA MET A 10 8.94 0.81 4.00
C MET A 10 7.70 1.68 4.00
N VAL A 11 7.05 1.84 2.85
CA VAL A 11 5.76 2.53 2.73
C VAL A 11 4.88 1.81 1.74
N THR A 12 3.57 1.89 1.91
CA THR A 12 2.68 1.42 0.84
C THR A 12 2.66 2.37 -0.35
N ALA A 13 2.34 1.87 -1.54
CA ALA A 13 2.02 2.69 -2.71
C ALA A 13 1.07 1.91 -3.62
N TYR A 14 0.28 2.62 -4.43
CA TYR A 14 -0.83 2.01 -5.17
C TYR A 14 -0.93 2.46 -6.63
N ASP A 15 -0.15 3.46 -7.04
CA ASP A 15 -0.12 3.99 -8.39
C ASP A 15 1.28 4.48 -8.80
N ALA A 16 1.44 4.86 -10.07
CA ALA A 16 2.72 5.33 -10.59
C ALA A 16 3.23 6.63 -9.91
N PRO A 17 2.39 7.65 -9.64
CA PRO A 17 2.82 8.84 -8.90
C PRO A 17 3.34 8.54 -7.49
N SER A 18 2.59 7.79 -6.69
CA SER A 18 2.98 7.39 -5.33
C SER A 18 4.27 6.56 -5.35
N GLY A 19 4.39 5.60 -6.26
CA GLY A 19 5.62 4.82 -6.44
C GLY A 19 6.84 5.71 -6.78
N ARG A 20 6.67 6.67 -7.70
CA ARG A 20 7.74 7.62 -8.08
C ARG A 20 8.16 8.51 -6.91
N LEU A 21 7.19 9.02 -6.15
CA LEU A 21 7.44 9.89 -5.02
C LEU A 21 8.13 9.13 -3.86
N ALA A 22 7.70 7.89 -3.59
CA ALA A 22 8.35 7.02 -2.61
C ALA A 22 9.81 6.73 -3.00
N ASP A 23 10.07 6.41 -4.28
CA ASP A 23 11.43 6.19 -4.77
C ASP A 23 12.30 7.45 -4.59
N ALA A 24 11.82 8.60 -5.06
CA ALA A 24 12.51 9.89 -4.95
C ALA A 24 12.79 10.28 -3.49
N ALA A 25 11.93 9.88 -2.56
CA ALA A 25 12.11 10.12 -1.12
C ALA A 25 13.14 9.20 -0.45
N GLY A 26 13.72 8.24 -1.18
CA GLY A 26 14.73 7.33 -0.63
C GLY A 26 14.16 6.12 0.12
N VAL A 27 12.88 5.78 -0.05
CA VAL A 27 12.27 4.58 0.54
C VAL A 27 13.02 3.32 0.08
N ASP A 28 13.21 2.33 0.95
CA ASP A 28 13.91 1.09 0.62
C ASP A 28 12.97 0.03 0.03
N VAL A 29 11.74 -0.06 0.57
CA VAL A 29 10.74 -1.06 0.19
C VAL A 29 9.39 -0.40 -0.04
N ILE A 30 8.73 -0.71 -1.16
CA ILE A 30 7.36 -0.34 -1.43
C ILE A 30 6.46 -1.57 -1.27
N LEU A 31 5.36 -1.41 -0.53
CA LEU A 31 4.32 -2.43 -0.41
C LEU A 31 3.08 -2.08 -1.24
N VAL A 32 2.77 -2.89 -2.23
CA VAL A 32 1.47 -2.87 -2.89
C VAL A 32 0.51 -3.75 -2.09
N GLY A 33 0.00 -3.16 -1.01
CA GLY A 33 -0.75 -3.89 0.01
C GLY A 33 -2.26 -3.92 -0.21
N ASP A 34 -2.92 -4.95 0.29
CA ASP A 34 -4.39 -5.09 0.27
C ASP A 34 -5.13 -4.04 1.12
N SER A 35 -4.39 -3.31 1.96
CA SER A 35 -4.81 -2.03 2.55
C SER A 35 -5.49 -1.07 1.56
N SER A 36 -5.15 -1.16 0.26
CA SER A 36 -5.83 -0.43 -0.82
C SER A 36 -7.35 -0.62 -0.84
N GLY A 37 -7.85 -1.79 -0.43
CA GLY A 37 -9.27 -2.06 -0.31
C GLY A 37 -9.97 -1.00 0.54
N MET A 38 -9.33 -0.55 1.61
CA MET A 38 -9.87 0.48 2.49
C MET A 38 -9.48 1.89 2.02
N VAL A 39 -8.18 2.14 1.82
CA VAL A 39 -7.69 3.52 1.62
C VAL A 39 -7.78 4.03 0.18
N VAL A 40 -7.93 3.13 -0.80
CA VAL A 40 -8.10 3.49 -2.22
C VAL A 40 -9.53 3.20 -2.68
N HIS A 41 -10.06 2.02 -2.36
CA HIS A 41 -11.38 1.58 -2.87
C HIS A 41 -12.55 1.96 -1.94
N GLY A 42 -12.28 2.43 -0.71
CA GLY A 42 -13.31 2.83 0.25
C GLY A 42 -14.13 1.66 0.83
N ARG A 43 -13.60 0.43 0.80
CA ARG A 43 -14.23 -0.76 1.40
C ARG A 43 -14.04 -0.74 2.92
N GLU A 44 -14.92 -1.44 3.63
CA GLU A 44 -14.83 -1.57 5.09
C GLU A 44 -13.70 -2.52 5.55
N SER A 45 -13.21 -3.39 4.66
CA SER A 45 -12.11 -4.32 4.96
C SER A 45 -11.29 -4.66 3.71
N THR A 46 -10.13 -5.29 3.92
CA THR A 46 -9.23 -5.75 2.85
C THR A 46 -9.66 -7.09 2.23
N VAL A 47 -10.60 -7.81 2.84
CA VAL A 47 -11.00 -9.19 2.46
C VAL A 47 -11.49 -9.30 1.02
N ALA A 48 -12.16 -8.25 0.53
CA ALA A 48 -12.73 -8.25 -0.82
C ALA A 48 -11.72 -7.84 -1.91
N VAL A 49 -10.46 -7.54 -1.56
CA VAL A 49 -9.42 -7.25 -2.55
C VAL A 49 -9.08 -8.52 -3.32
N SER A 50 -9.17 -8.44 -4.64
CA SER A 50 -8.86 -9.53 -5.55
C SER A 50 -7.39 -9.54 -5.95
N LEU A 51 -6.92 -10.69 -6.42
CA LEU A 51 -5.58 -10.82 -6.98
C LEU A 51 -5.36 -9.89 -8.19
N ASP A 52 -6.38 -9.72 -9.05
CA ASP A 52 -6.31 -8.86 -10.23
C ASP A 52 -6.08 -7.39 -9.85
N GLU A 53 -6.76 -6.92 -8.80
CA GLU A 53 -6.57 -5.57 -8.26
C GLU A 53 -5.12 -5.37 -7.80
N ILE A 54 -4.54 -6.30 -7.05
CA ILE A 54 -3.13 -6.21 -6.63
C ILE A 54 -2.20 -6.26 -7.84
N VAL A 55 -2.44 -7.15 -8.81
CA VAL A 55 -1.63 -7.23 -10.04
C VAL A 55 -1.62 -5.89 -10.77
N PHE A 56 -2.77 -5.25 -10.99
CA PHE A 56 -2.85 -3.97 -11.68
C PHE A 56 -2.15 -2.83 -10.92
N MET A 57 -2.38 -2.71 -9.61
CA MET A 57 -1.68 -1.71 -8.82
C MET A 57 -0.17 -1.95 -8.81
N THR A 58 0.28 -3.20 -8.78
CA THR A 58 1.69 -3.56 -8.86
C THR A 58 2.31 -3.09 -10.18
N GLN A 59 1.61 -3.29 -11.30
CA GLN A 59 2.06 -2.77 -12.59
C GLN A 59 2.18 -1.25 -12.60
N TRP A 60 1.27 -0.54 -11.94
CA TRP A 60 1.30 0.92 -11.89
C TRP A 60 2.46 1.41 -11.04
N VAL A 61 2.66 0.83 -9.86
CA VAL A 61 3.74 1.17 -8.93
C VAL A 61 5.11 0.92 -9.56
N THR A 62 5.33 -0.23 -10.18
CA THR A 62 6.61 -0.61 -10.81
C THR A 62 6.95 0.24 -12.05
N ARG A 63 5.97 0.89 -12.67
CA ARG A 63 6.22 1.93 -13.68
C ARG A 63 6.81 3.20 -13.06
N GLY A 64 6.38 3.55 -11.85
CA GLY A 64 6.81 4.76 -11.13
C GLY A 64 8.10 4.60 -10.33
N ALA A 65 8.28 3.46 -9.65
CA ALA A 65 9.43 3.14 -8.81
C ALA A 65 10.47 2.30 -9.56
N LYS A 66 11.75 2.63 -9.39
CA LYS A 66 12.88 1.98 -10.08
C LYS A 66 13.96 1.43 -9.15
N ARG A 67 14.18 2.07 -7.99
CA ARG A 67 15.18 1.67 -7.01
C ARG A 67 14.66 0.79 -5.86
N PRO A 68 13.52 1.08 -5.21
CA PRO A 68 13.10 0.31 -4.04
C PRO A 68 12.65 -1.09 -4.42
N LEU A 69 12.75 -2.02 -3.46
CA LEU A 69 12.16 -3.35 -3.59
C LEU A 69 10.63 -3.22 -3.59
N VAL A 70 9.95 -3.74 -4.61
CA VAL A 70 8.49 -3.73 -4.68
C VAL A 70 7.94 -5.08 -4.25
N ILE A 71 7.24 -5.10 -3.12
CA ILE A 71 6.55 -6.28 -2.58
C ILE A 71 5.05 -6.14 -2.83
N ALA A 72 4.43 -7.18 -3.38
CA ALA A 72 2.99 -7.23 -3.58
C ALA A 72 2.32 -8.15 -2.56
N ASP A 73 1.19 -7.73 -2.01
CA ASP A 73 0.43 -8.61 -1.13
C ASP A 73 -0.22 -9.76 -1.89
N MET A 74 -0.19 -10.95 -1.29
CA MET A 74 -1.11 -12.02 -1.63
C MET A 74 -2.44 -11.74 -0.91
N PRO A 75 -3.50 -11.30 -1.61
CA PRO A 75 -4.76 -10.97 -0.95
C PRO A 75 -5.47 -12.22 -0.45
N PHE A 76 -6.43 -12.04 0.46
CA PHE A 76 -7.23 -13.13 1.00
C PHE A 76 -7.87 -13.98 -0.11
N GLY A 77 -7.81 -15.31 0.04
CA GLY A 77 -8.32 -16.29 -0.92
C GLY A 77 -7.35 -16.64 -2.05
N SER A 78 -6.19 -15.99 -2.14
CA SER A 78 -5.19 -16.23 -3.18
C SER A 78 -4.13 -17.28 -2.81
N TYR A 79 -4.04 -17.73 -1.56
CA TYR A 79 -3.01 -18.68 -1.13
C TYR A 79 -3.50 -19.74 -0.14
N GLU A 80 -4.73 -19.64 0.35
CA GLU A 80 -5.23 -20.46 1.45
C GLU A 80 -5.62 -21.87 0.98
N VAL A 81 -5.96 -22.05 -0.30
CA VAL A 81 -6.49 -23.33 -0.80
C VAL A 81 -5.40 -24.41 -0.89
N SER A 82 -4.29 -24.14 -1.57
CA SER A 82 -3.21 -25.12 -1.73
C SER A 82 -1.84 -24.47 -1.96
N ASP A 83 -0.77 -25.26 -1.83
CA ASP A 83 0.60 -24.83 -2.16
C ASP A 83 0.69 -24.44 -3.65
N GLU A 84 0.03 -25.20 -4.54
CA GLU A 84 -0.01 -24.94 -5.98
C GLU A 84 -0.71 -23.61 -6.30
N GLN A 85 -1.84 -23.32 -5.63
CA GLN A 85 -2.54 -22.05 -5.80
C GLN A 85 -1.65 -20.88 -5.35
N ALA A 86 -1.02 -21.01 -4.18
CA ALA A 86 -0.14 -19.99 -3.63
C ALA A 86 1.04 -19.70 -4.55
N VAL A 87 1.70 -20.73 -5.08
CA VAL A 87 2.80 -20.60 -6.05
C VAL A 87 2.32 -19.95 -7.35
N ALA A 88 1.21 -20.42 -7.93
CA ALA A 88 0.69 -19.87 -9.19
C ALA A 88 0.37 -18.38 -9.08
N ASN A 89 -0.26 -17.97 -7.98
CA ASN A 89 -0.62 -16.57 -7.75
C ASN A 89 0.58 -15.69 -7.39
N ALA A 90 1.55 -16.21 -6.64
CA ALA A 90 2.80 -15.50 -6.36
C ALA A 90 3.62 -15.26 -7.64
N VAL A 91 3.73 -16.27 -8.50
CA VAL A 91 4.37 -16.15 -9.82
C VAL A 91 3.65 -15.11 -10.68
N ARG A 92 2.32 -15.05 -10.61
CA ARG A 92 1.53 -14.05 -11.35
C ARG A 92 1.82 -12.62 -10.87
N LEU A 93 1.93 -12.38 -9.56
CA LEU A 93 2.29 -11.07 -8.99
C LEU A 93 3.68 -10.61 -9.45
N VAL A 94 4.65 -11.51 -9.53
CA VAL A 94 5.99 -11.20 -10.04
C VAL A 94 5.98 -10.99 -11.55
N LYS A 95 5.46 -11.95 -12.31
CA LYS A 95 5.55 -11.98 -13.78
C LYS A 95 4.66 -10.93 -14.44
N ASP A 96 3.40 -10.85 -14.02
CA ASP A 96 2.41 -9.96 -14.64
C ASP A 96 2.39 -8.61 -13.91
N GLY A 97 2.57 -8.60 -12.59
CA GLY A 97 2.59 -7.38 -11.78
C GLY A 97 3.92 -6.62 -11.81
N GLY A 98 5.04 -7.34 -11.97
CA GLY A 98 6.39 -6.78 -11.90
C GLY A 98 6.94 -6.64 -10.48
N ALA A 99 6.32 -7.28 -9.48
CA ALA A 99 6.85 -7.29 -8.11
C ALA A 99 8.19 -8.04 -8.02
N ASP A 100 9.05 -7.63 -7.09
CA ASP A 100 10.29 -8.33 -6.77
C ASP A 100 10.05 -9.51 -5.81
N GLY A 101 8.92 -9.51 -5.11
CA GLY A 101 8.53 -10.55 -4.17
C GLY A 101 7.10 -10.36 -3.68
N VAL A 102 6.65 -11.27 -2.82
CA VAL A 102 5.28 -11.27 -2.30
C VAL A 102 5.24 -11.23 -0.78
N LYS A 103 4.17 -10.68 -0.20
CA LYS A 103 3.86 -10.78 1.24
C LYS A 103 2.64 -11.66 1.44
N LEU A 104 2.67 -12.51 2.48
CA LEU A 104 1.51 -13.31 2.90
C LEU A 104 1.34 -13.24 4.41
N GLU A 105 0.12 -13.48 4.88
CA GLU A 105 -0.23 -13.33 6.29
C GLU A 105 -0.29 -14.66 7.03
N ARG A 106 -0.15 -14.57 8.36
CA ARG A 106 -0.28 -15.63 9.36
C ARG A 106 0.91 -16.58 9.42
N GLY A 107 1.08 -17.19 10.60
CA GLY A 107 1.84 -18.43 10.75
C GLY A 107 1.00 -19.66 10.41
N GLY A 108 1.38 -20.83 10.93
CA GLY A 108 0.63 -22.07 10.80
C GLY A 108 0.50 -22.55 9.35
N THR A 109 -0.71 -22.60 8.79
CA THR A 109 -0.97 -23.11 7.43
C THR A 109 -0.21 -22.32 6.35
N SER A 110 0.04 -21.04 6.58
CA SER A 110 0.79 -20.20 5.65
C SER A 110 2.29 -20.55 5.57
N VAL A 111 2.82 -21.29 6.55
CA VAL A 111 4.23 -21.73 6.55
C VAL A 111 4.52 -22.69 5.39
N SER A 112 3.58 -23.59 5.05
CA SER A 112 3.76 -24.46 3.88
C SER A 112 3.69 -23.65 2.58
N ARG A 113 2.79 -22.66 2.50
CA ARG A 113 2.68 -21.74 1.36
C ARG A 113 3.95 -20.95 1.15
N ALA A 114 4.49 -20.32 2.19
CA ALA A 114 5.76 -19.60 2.14
C ALA A 114 6.90 -20.51 1.64
N ARG A 115 6.97 -21.74 2.13
CA ARG A 115 7.98 -22.72 1.71
C ARG A 115 7.85 -23.08 0.23
N ALA A 116 6.63 -23.35 -0.24
CA ALA A 116 6.37 -23.68 -1.63
C ALA A 116 6.72 -22.52 -2.57
N ILE A 117 6.33 -21.29 -2.22
CA ILE A 117 6.62 -20.07 -3.00
C ILE A 117 8.12 -19.80 -3.04
N ALA A 118 8.81 -19.87 -1.89
CA ALA A 118 10.26 -19.68 -1.82
C ALA A 118 11.01 -20.75 -2.63
N ALA A 119 10.58 -22.02 -2.56
CA ALA A 119 11.16 -23.10 -3.35
C ALA A 119 10.94 -22.93 -4.87
N ALA A 120 9.88 -22.23 -5.27
CA ALA A 120 9.63 -21.85 -6.66
C ALA A 120 10.46 -20.64 -7.13
N GLY A 121 11.30 -20.06 -6.26
CA GLY A 121 12.21 -18.96 -6.59
C GLY A 121 11.61 -17.56 -6.43
N VAL A 122 10.43 -17.42 -5.83
CA VAL A 122 9.81 -16.12 -5.54
C VAL A 122 10.15 -15.69 -4.11
N PRO A 123 10.77 -14.50 -3.90
CA PRO A 123 11.02 -13.99 -2.55
C PRO A 123 9.72 -13.77 -1.76
N VAL A 124 9.68 -14.24 -0.51
CA VAL A 124 8.50 -14.14 0.36
C VAL A 124 8.82 -13.32 1.61
N MET A 125 7.95 -12.36 1.91
CA MET A 125 7.89 -11.67 3.19
C MET A 125 6.75 -12.26 4.02
N GLY A 126 7.04 -12.71 5.23
CA GLY A 126 6.02 -13.18 6.17
C GLY A 126 5.32 -12.01 6.88
N HIS A 127 4.14 -12.24 7.43
CA HIS A 127 3.43 -11.27 8.28
C HIS A 127 2.75 -11.98 9.46
N VAL A 128 3.12 -11.62 10.68
CA VAL A 128 2.51 -12.12 11.93
C VAL A 128 2.08 -10.97 12.85
N GLY A 129 1.30 -11.31 13.87
CA GLY A 129 0.63 -10.33 14.74
C GLY A 129 -0.81 -10.13 14.28
N LEU A 130 -1.25 -8.88 14.21
CA LEU A 130 -2.56 -8.57 13.65
C LEU A 130 -2.52 -8.77 12.13
N THR A 131 -3.28 -9.74 11.62
CA THR A 131 -3.39 -10.01 10.18
C THR A 131 -4.76 -9.54 9.67
N PRO A 132 -4.85 -8.37 9.01
CA PRO A 132 -6.09 -7.72 8.59
C PRO A 132 -7.04 -8.62 7.79
N GLN A 133 -6.50 -9.49 6.93
CA GLN A 133 -7.28 -10.41 6.10
C GLN A 133 -8.21 -11.30 6.93
N THR A 134 -7.87 -11.50 8.21
CA THR A 134 -8.63 -12.37 9.10
C THR A 134 -8.98 -11.72 10.42
N ALA A 135 -9.03 -10.38 10.43
CA ALA A 135 -9.44 -9.58 11.57
C ALA A 135 -10.80 -10.01 12.15
N THR A 136 -11.74 -10.50 11.33
CA THR A 136 -13.02 -11.03 11.81
C THR A 136 -12.85 -12.20 12.78
N VAL A 137 -11.92 -13.12 12.50
CA VAL A 137 -11.59 -14.25 13.39
C VAL A 137 -10.90 -13.77 14.65
N LEU A 138 -10.13 -12.68 14.57
CA LEU A 138 -9.43 -12.06 15.69
C LEU A 138 -10.32 -11.13 16.54
N GLY A 139 -11.59 -10.95 16.15
CA GLY A 139 -12.54 -10.07 16.83
C GLY A 139 -12.23 -8.58 16.63
N GLY A 140 -11.73 -8.21 15.45
CA GLY A 140 -11.41 -6.86 15.00
C GLY A 140 -9.93 -6.52 15.01
N PHE A 141 -9.61 -5.24 14.78
CA PHE A 141 -8.25 -4.70 14.80
C PHE A 141 -7.73 -4.52 16.24
N LYS A 142 -7.29 -5.63 16.85
CA LYS A 142 -6.78 -5.66 18.23
C LYS A 142 -5.31 -6.04 18.26
N ALA A 143 -4.57 -5.45 19.20
CA ALA A 143 -3.17 -5.79 19.43
C ALA A 143 -3.02 -7.27 19.85
N GLN A 144 -2.03 -7.95 19.29
CA GLN A 144 -1.74 -9.37 19.51
C GLN A 144 -0.57 -9.56 20.48
N GLY A 145 -0.35 -10.78 20.99
CA GLY A 145 0.81 -11.07 21.86
C GLY A 145 0.76 -10.44 23.25
N ARG A 146 -0.44 -10.12 23.78
CA ARG A 146 -0.61 -9.44 25.09
C ARG A 146 -0.49 -10.36 26.32
N THR A 147 -0.38 -11.67 26.13
CA THR A 147 -0.10 -12.65 27.19
C THR A 147 1.18 -13.39 26.86
N ALA A 148 1.86 -13.94 27.87
CA ALA A 148 3.13 -14.64 27.68
C ALA A 148 3.02 -15.79 26.65
N ASP A 149 1.95 -16.58 26.70
CA ASP A 149 1.73 -17.68 25.75
C ASP A 149 1.52 -17.17 24.32
N ARG A 150 0.75 -16.09 24.14
CA ARG A 150 0.52 -15.48 22.83
C ARG A 150 1.76 -14.80 22.28
N ALA A 151 2.57 -14.18 23.15
CA ALA A 151 3.84 -13.60 22.78
C ALA A 151 4.82 -14.68 22.30
N ARG A 152 4.92 -15.81 23.01
CA ARG A 152 5.77 -16.94 22.61
C ARG A 152 5.30 -17.53 21.29
N ALA A 153 3.99 -17.79 21.14
CA ALA A 153 3.42 -18.30 19.89
C ALA A 153 3.72 -17.40 18.69
N LEU A 154 3.65 -16.07 18.86
CA LEU A 154 3.97 -15.12 17.78
C LEU A 154 5.44 -15.20 17.36
N VAL A 155 6.36 -15.32 18.32
CA VAL A 155 7.80 -15.50 18.03
C VAL A 155 8.04 -16.83 17.31
N ASP A 156 7.39 -17.91 17.77
CA ASP A 156 7.49 -19.23 17.14
C ASP A 156 6.93 -19.23 15.70
N GLU A 157 5.82 -18.52 15.46
CA GLU A 157 5.26 -18.32 14.11
C GLU A 157 6.22 -17.57 13.20
N ALA A 158 6.88 -16.52 13.70
CA ALA A 158 7.86 -15.75 12.93
C ALA A 158 9.10 -16.59 12.59
N LEU A 159 9.60 -17.39 13.55
CA LEU A 159 10.69 -18.34 13.32
C LEU A 159 10.31 -19.43 12.32
N ALA A 160 9.06 -19.91 12.36
CA ALA A 160 8.57 -20.89 11.39
C ALA A 160 8.53 -20.32 9.97
N LEU A 161 8.15 -19.05 9.80
CA LEU A 161 8.18 -18.36 8.50
C LEU A 161 9.62 -18.14 8.01
N GLU A 162 10.55 -17.77 8.89
CA GLU A 162 11.98 -17.72 8.54
C GLU A 162 12.49 -19.09 8.08
N ALA A 163 12.18 -20.16 8.82
CA ALA A 163 12.55 -21.53 8.46
C ALA A 163 11.84 -22.05 7.20
N ALA A 164 10.77 -21.39 6.75
CA ALA A 164 10.13 -21.64 5.46
C ALA A 164 10.81 -20.92 4.29
N GLY A 165 11.73 -19.99 4.56
CA GLY A 165 12.46 -19.25 3.54
C GLY A 165 11.96 -17.80 3.35
N CYS A 166 11.13 -17.27 4.26
CA CYS A 166 10.81 -15.85 4.23
C CYS A 166 12.06 -15.01 4.45
N PHE A 167 12.32 -14.04 3.57
CA PHE A 167 13.51 -13.19 3.64
C PHE A 167 13.37 -12.01 4.62
N ALA A 168 12.16 -11.74 5.08
CA ALA A 168 11.79 -10.72 6.07
C ALA A 168 10.43 -11.06 6.70
N VAL A 169 10.12 -10.49 7.86
CA VAL A 169 8.83 -10.68 8.55
C VAL A 169 8.26 -9.36 9.06
N VAL A 170 7.02 -9.05 8.68
CA VAL A 170 6.24 -7.93 9.25
C VAL A 170 5.67 -8.33 10.60
N LEU A 171 5.78 -7.43 11.58
CA LEU A 171 5.17 -7.54 12.90
C LEU A 171 4.16 -6.40 13.07
N GLU A 172 2.87 -6.73 13.12
CA GLU A 172 1.79 -5.73 13.19
C GLU A 172 1.04 -5.73 14.53
N ALA A 173 0.90 -4.54 15.12
CA ALA A 173 0.16 -4.29 16.36
C ALA A 173 0.55 -5.26 17.50
N VAL A 174 1.85 -5.36 17.77
CA VAL A 174 2.46 -6.23 18.80
C VAL A 174 3.11 -5.37 19.89
N PRO A 175 3.05 -5.75 21.19
CA PRO A 175 3.82 -5.08 22.23
C PRO A 175 5.31 -4.99 21.89
N SER A 176 5.93 -3.86 22.21
CA SER A 176 7.31 -3.55 21.83
C SER A 176 8.32 -4.60 22.30
N GLU A 177 8.10 -5.17 23.48
CA GLU A 177 8.95 -6.16 24.13
C GLU A 177 8.93 -7.48 23.37
N VAL A 178 7.77 -7.84 22.81
CA VAL A 178 7.59 -9.04 22.00
C VAL A 178 8.21 -8.86 20.62
N ALA A 179 8.01 -7.69 19.99
CA ALA A 179 8.64 -7.37 18.71
C ALA A 179 10.17 -7.29 18.82
N SER A 180 10.68 -6.75 19.92
CA SER A 180 12.10 -6.70 20.26
C SER A 180 12.67 -8.12 20.46
N ALA A 181 11.93 -9.00 21.14
CA ALA A 181 12.31 -10.41 21.29
C ALA A 181 12.33 -11.16 19.95
N ALA A 182 11.30 -10.98 19.11
CA ALA A 182 11.26 -11.55 17.77
C ALA A 182 12.45 -11.04 16.93
N THR A 183 12.68 -9.72 16.89
CA THR A 183 13.76 -9.12 16.10
C THR A 183 15.15 -9.66 16.45
N ARG A 184 15.40 -9.94 17.73
CA ARG A 184 16.64 -10.59 18.19
C ARG A 184 16.72 -12.08 17.84
N ALA A 185 15.59 -12.78 17.82
CA ALA A 185 15.54 -14.22 17.54
C ALA A 185 15.70 -14.52 16.04
N LEU A 186 15.10 -13.70 15.16
CA LEU A 186 15.20 -13.86 13.71
C LEU A 186 16.55 -13.36 13.17
N THR A 187 17.11 -14.10 12.21
CA THR A 187 18.27 -13.67 11.44
C THR A 187 17.89 -12.77 10.26
N VAL A 188 16.68 -12.91 9.74
CA VAL A 188 16.09 -12.05 8.72
C VAL A 188 15.55 -10.73 9.29
N PRO A 189 15.42 -9.66 8.49
CA PRO A 189 14.87 -8.38 8.94
C PRO A 189 13.42 -8.47 9.40
N THR A 190 13.10 -7.78 10.50
CA THR A 190 11.73 -7.51 10.92
C THR A 190 11.28 -6.12 10.51
N ILE A 191 10.04 -5.99 10.03
CA ILE A 191 9.44 -4.68 9.71
C ILE A 191 8.27 -4.44 10.67
N GLY A 192 8.33 -3.37 11.45
CA GLY A 192 7.28 -3.03 12.42
C GLY A 192 6.21 -2.13 11.84
N ILE A 193 4.95 -2.36 12.26
CA ILE A 193 3.87 -1.38 12.16
C ILE A 193 3.05 -1.46 13.45
N GLY A 194 3.17 -0.42 14.30
CA GLY A 194 2.66 -0.49 15.66
C GLY A 194 3.33 -1.56 16.53
N ALA A 195 4.61 -1.87 16.27
CA ALA A 195 5.41 -2.88 16.97
C ALA A 195 6.61 -2.29 17.73
N GLY A 196 6.65 -0.97 17.91
CA GLY A 196 7.78 -0.26 18.53
C GLY A 196 8.98 -0.09 17.60
N ALA A 197 10.01 0.62 18.08
CA ALA A 197 11.16 1.04 17.27
C ALA A 197 12.26 -0.02 17.12
N ASP A 198 12.17 -1.12 17.87
CA ASP A 198 13.22 -2.14 17.93
C ASP A 198 13.28 -3.04 16.69
N CYS A 199 12.23 -3.08 15.86
CA CYS A 199 12.26 -3.79 14.57
C CYS A 199 13.37 -3.26 13.64
N ASP A 200 13.85 -4.09 12.72
CA ASP A 200 14.90 -3.71 11.75
C ASP A 200 14.43 -2.66 10.73
N GLY A 201 13.13 -2.44 10.62
CA GLY A 201 12.52 -1.40 9.80
C GLY A 201 11.11 -1.06 10.24
N GLN A 202 10.48 -0.12 9.54
CA GLN A 202 9.11 0.31 9.80
C GLN A 202 8.32 0.42 8.49
N VAL A 203 7.02 0.10 8.55
CA VAL A 203 6.07 0.36 7.47
C VAL A 203 4.90 1.22 7.95
N LEU A 204 4.46 2.14 7.10
CA LEU A 204 3.19 2.85 7.26
C LEU A 204 2.41 2.83 5.95
N VAL A 205 1.08 2.93 6.08
CA VAL A 205 0.19 3.14 4.94
C VAL A 205 0.35 4.59 4.46
N TRP A 206 0.55 4.76 3.15
CA TRP A 206 0.73 6.05 2.46
C TRP A 206 -0.32 7.09 2.86
N HIS A 207 -1.59 6.72 2.78
CA HIS A 207 -2.73 7.59 3.07
C HIS A 207 -2.77 8.02 4.54
N ASP A 208 -2.46 7.09 5.44
CA ASP A 208 -2.45 7.33 6.88
C ASP A 208 -1.35 8.33 7.26
N MET A 209 -0.14 8.14 6.74
CA MET A 209 0.99 8.97 7.09
C MET A 209 0.95 10.36 6.43
N LEU A 210 0.29 10.49 5.28
CA LEU A 210 0.13 11.76 4.57
C LEU A 210 -1.17 12.51 4.93
N GLY A 211 -2.03 11.90 5.75
CA GLY A 211 -3.28 12.53 6.20
C GLY A 211 -4.27 12.77 5.06
N TYR A 212 -4.54 11.75 4.23
CA TYR A 212 -5.46 11.88 3.08
C TYR A 212 -6.95 11.99 3.45
N TYR A 213 -7.32 11.55 4.66
CA TYR A 213 -8.70 11.49 5.11
C TYR A 213 -8.86 12.18 6.46
N GLU A 214 -10.06 12.71 6.70
CA GLU A 214 -10.47 13.26 7.98
C GLU A 214 -10.75 12.16 9.01
N GLY A 215 -10.63 12.49 10.30
CA GLY A 215 -10.92 11.56 11.39
C GLY A 215 -9.69 10.93 12.04
N HIS A 216 -9.92 9.89 12.84
CA HIS A 216 -8.90 9.27 13.69
C HIS A 216 -8.05 8.27 12.89
N SER A 217 -6.75 8.51 12.80
CA SER A 217 -5.79 7.49 12.35
C SER A 217 -5.56 6.44 13.45
N PRO A 218 -5.13 5.22 13.09
CA PRO A 218 -4.73 4.22 14.08
C PRO A 218 -3.68 4.77 15.05
N ARG A 219 -3.72 4.34 16.32
CA ARG A 219 -2.86 4.88 17.39
C ARG A 219 -1.36 4.88 17.06
N PHE A 220 -0.90 3.92 16.26
CA PHE A 220 0.52 3.77 15.91
C PHE A 220 0.96 4.66 14.74
N VAL A 221 0.03 5.36 14.07
CA VAL A 221 0.34 6.22 12.94
C VAL A 221 0.79 7.59 13.43
N LYS A 222 1.91 8.07 12.87
CA LYS A 222 2.27 9.48 12.88
C LYS A 222 1.90 10.08 11.52
N ARG A 223 1.12 11.16 11.52
CA ARG A 223 0.92 12.00 10.33
C ARG A 223 2.14 12.90 10.13
N TYR A 224 2.67 12.88 8.91
CA TYR A 224 3.76 13.74 8.45
C TYR A 224 3.26 14.90 7.59
N ALA A 225 2.01 14.82 7.12
CA ALA A 225 1.31 15.88 6.41
C ALA A 225 -0.20 15.80 6.69
N ASP A 226 -0.93 16.81 6.24
CA ASP A 226 -2.39 16.88 6.24
C ASP A 226 -2.90 17.18 4.82
N LEU A 227 -2.70 16.23 3.91
CA LEU A 227 -3.02 16.44 2.49
C LEU A 227 -4.51 16.54 2.22
N GLY A 228 -5.35 15.90 3.04
CA GLY A 228 -6.81 16.00 2.93
C GLY A 228 -7.28 17.45 2.96
N SER A 229 -6.86 18.21 3.97
CA SER A 229 -7.19 19.64 4.09
C SER A 229 -6.65 20.44 2.92
N VAL A 230 -5.38 20.24 2.53
CA VAL A 230 -4.76 20.96 1.40
C VAL A 230 -5.48 20.70 0.08
N ILE A 231 -5.89 19.45 -0.18
CA ILE A 231 -6.62 19.06 -1.39
C ILE A 231 -8.01 19.69 -1.37
N THR A 232 -8.73 19.61 -0.25
CA THR A 232 -10.08 20.18 -0.12
C THR A 232 -10.06 21.69 -0.34
N GLU A 233 -9.16 22.43 0.32
CA GLU A 233 -9.03 23.88 0.14
C GLU A 233 -8.71 24.27 -1.31
N ALA A 234 -7.85 23.51 -2.00
CA ALA A 234 -7.52 23.75 -3.40
C ALA A 234 -8.74 23.54 -4.31
N LEU A 235 -9.52 22.48 -4.08
CA LEU A 235 -10.74 22.19 -4.83
C LEU A 235 -11.84 23.22 -4.56
N GLU A 236 -12.00 23.68 -3.32
CA GLU A 236 -12.93 24.73 -2.94
C GLU A 236 -12.61 26.05 -3.64
N ARG A 237 -11.32 26.43 -3.66
CA ARG A 237 -10.87 27.64 -4.36
C ARG A 237 -11.11 27.55 -5.86
N TYR A 238 -10.75 26.43 -6.48
CA TYR A 238 -11.03 26.20 -7.89
C TYR A 238 -12.53 26.31 -8.19
N ALA A 239 -13.37 25.65 -7.38
CA ALA A 239 -14.82 25.70 -7.55
C ALA A 239 -15.38 27.12 -7.35
N PHE A 240 -14.83 27.90 -6.42
CA PHE A 240 -15.19 29.30 -6.22
C PHE A 240 -14.81 30.16 -7.43
N GLU A 241 -13.58 30.02 -7.94
CA GLU A 241 -13.10 30.78 -9.11
C GLU A 241 -13.88 30.46 -10.38
N VAL A 242 -14.23 29.18 -10.61
CA VAL A 242 -15.09 28.77 -11.74
C VAL A 242 -16.48 29.37 -11.61
N ARG A 243 -17.11 29.25 -10.44
CA ARG A 243 -18.47 29.79 -10.22
C ARG A 243 -18.51 31.32 -10.29
N GLY A 244 -17.43 31.98 -9.88
CA GLY A 244 -17.27 33.43 -9.95
C GLY A 244 -16.80 33.95 -11.32
N GLY A 245 -16.46 33.07 -12.27
CA GLY A 245 -15.92 33.44 -13.58
C GLY A 245 -14.50 34.01 -13.54
N ALA A 246 -13.78 33.85 -12.42
CA ALA A 246 -12.37 34.25 -12.31
C ALA A 246 -11.45 33.25 -13.04
N PHE A 247 -11.83 31.98 -13.09
CA PHE A 247 -11.18 30.96 -13.90
C PHE A 247 -12.08 30.55 -15.09
N PRO A 248 -11.52 30.39 -16.31
CA PRO A 248 -10.12 30.61 -16.67
C PRO A 248 -9.76 32.09 -16.89
N GLU A 249 -8.58 32.49 -16.42
CA GLU A 249 -7.94 33.74 -16.86
C GLU A 249 -7.55 33.66 -18.34
N PRO A 250 -7.36 34.79 -19.05
CA PRO A 250 -6.96 34.80 -20.47
C PRO A 250 -5.68 34.01 -20.79
N ARG A 251 -4.73 33.92 -19.86
CA ARG A 251 -3.50 33.11 -20.04
C ARG A 251 -3.76 31.60 -20.06
N HIS A 252 -4.92 31.16 -19.59
CA HIS A 252 -5.39 29.78 -19.60
C HIS A 252 -6.38 29.52 -20.74
N THR A 253 -6.52 30.44 -21.70
CA THR A 253 -7.37 30.30 -22.88
C THR A 253 -6.55 30.37 -24.17
N TYR A 254 -7.16 29.95 -25.28
CA TYR A 254 -6.59 30.07 -26.62
C TYR A 254 -7.38 31.13 -27.39
N ALA A 255 -6.68 31.99 -28.14
CA ALA A 255 -7.28 33.01 -28.99
C ALA A 255 -7.52 32.47 -30.41
N MET A 256 -8.59 32.94 -31.05
CA MET A 256 -8.83 32.75 -32.48
C MET A 256 -8.26 33.95 -33.25
N PRO A 257 -7.59 33.76 -34.39
CA PRO A 257 -7.23 34.87 -35.28
C PRO A 257 -8.47 35.70 -35.64
N GLU A 258 -8.31 37.02 -35.71
CA GLU A 258 -9.46 37.93 -35.88
C GLU A 258 -10.26 37.64 -37.16
N GLU A 259 -9.59 37.27 -38.26
CA GLU A 259 -10.24 36.92 -39.53
C GLU A 259 -11.14 35.67 -39.41
N GLU A 260 -10.64 34.62 -38.74
CA GLU A 260 -11.39 33.39 -38.49
C GLU A 260 -12.56 33.64 -37.54
N ARG A 261 -12.36 34.52 -36.55
CA ARG A 261 -13.41 34.93 -35.62
C ARG A 261 -14.53 35.68 -36.33
N ALA A 262 -14.18 36.63 -37.20
CA ALA A 262 -15.15 37.39 -37.99
C ALA A 262 -15.95 36.47 -38.93
N ALA A 263 -15.30 35.49 -39.57
CA ALA A 263 -15.96 34.49 -40.40
C ALA A 263 -16.94 33.61 -39.59
N PHE A 264 -16.53 33.15 -38.40
CA PHE A 264 -17.38 32.39 -37.49
C PHE A 264 -18.61 33.17 -37.03
N GLU A 265 -18.43 34.42 -36.59
CA GLU A 265 -19.53 35.29 -36.13
C GLU A 265 -20.47 35.66 -37.29
N GLY A 266 -19.93 35.89 -38.50
CA GLY A 266 -20.71 36.18 -39.71
C GLY A 266 -21.58 35.01 -40.19
N ALA A 267 -21.15 33.76 -39.97
CA ALA A 267 -21.92 32.57 -40.33
C ALA A 267 -23.07 32.25 -39.35
N ALA A 268 -23.10 32.85 -38.15
CA ALA A 268 -24.01 32.49 -37.07
C ALA A 268 -25.35 33.26 -37.05
N THR A 269 -25.66 34.11 -38.04
CA THR A 269 -26.96 34.80 -38.09
C THR A 269 -28.06 33.80 -38.49
N PRO A 270 -29.04 33.46 -37.62
CA PRO A 270 -30.14 32.59 -38.05
C PRO A 270 -30.97 33.32 -39.11
N PRO A 271 -31.50 32.64 -40.14
CA PRO A 271 -32.38 33.28 -41.10
C PRO A 271 -33.56 33.88 -40.33
N SER A 272 -33.78 35.19 -40.51
CA SER A 272 -34.91 35.89 -39.91
C SER A 272 -36.18 35.10 -40.23
N ARG A 273 -36.91 34.61 -39.21
CA ARG A 273 -38.24 34.06 -39.41
C ARG A 273 -39.11 35.16 -40.00
N ARG A 274 -39.25 35.18 -41.33
CA ARG A 274 -40.22 36.04 -42.02
C ARG A 274 -41.61 35.54 -41.62
N ARG A 275 -42.42 36.51 -41.20
CA ARG A 275 -43.83 36.39 -40.81
C ARG A 275 -44.68 35.80 -41.92
#